data_AF-A0A075R5U8-F1
#
_entry.id   AF-A0A075R5U8-F1
#
_cell.length_a   1.000
_cell.length_b   1.000
_cell.length_c   1.000
_cell.angle_alpha   90.00
_cell.angle_beta   90.00
_cell.angle_gamma   90.00
#
_symmetry.space_group_name_H-M   'P 1'
#
loop_
_entity.id
_entity.type
_entity.pdbx_description
1 polymer ?
#
loop_
_entity_poly.entity_id
_entity_poly.type
_entity_poly.pdbx_seq_one_letter_code
_entity_poly.pdbx_strand_id
1 'polypeptide(L)' 'MIGRGLAIPLNSNCSKCEGVFSVRQTYINSLVFFKHYTFESDYVITACARDDSFPDKLEIVEFSSL' A
#
# COMPACT_ATOMS: atom_id res chain seq x y z
N MET A 1 3.47 3.32 -5.78
CA MET A 1 2.89 2.34 -6.72
C MET A 1 3.55 2.41 -8.09
N ILE A 2 3.53 1.32 -8.87
CA ILE A 2 4.20 1.19 -10.18
C ILE A 2 3.23 1.39 -11.37
N GLY A 3 1.92 1.23 -11.17
CA GLY A 3 0.90 1.57 -12.18
C GLY A 3 0.74 0.54 -13.31
N ARG A 4 1.17 -0.71 -13.12
CA ARG A 4 1.08 -1.78 -14.14
C ARG A 4 -0.09 -2.74 -13.97
N GLY A 5 -0.90 -2.56 -12.92
CA GLY A 5 -2.03 -3.45 -12.63
C GLY A 5 -1.61 -4.93 -12.63
N LEU A 6 -2.37 -5.77 -13.34
CA LEU A 6 -2.13 -7.22 -13.43
C LEU A 6 -1.05 -7.61 -14.44
N ALA A 7 -0.43 -6.66 -15.15
CA ALA A 7 0.71 -6.96 -16.02
C ALA A 7 1.95 -7.40 -15.20
N ILE A 8 1.97 -7.13 -13.89
CA ILE A 8 2.92 -7.72 -12.95
C ILE A 8 2.26 -8.97 -12.34
N PRO A 9 2.82 -10.17 -12.55
CA PRO A 9 2.27 -11.40 -11.98
C PRO A 9 2.18 -11.33 -10.45
N LEU A 10 1.09 -11.79 -9.86
CA LEU A 10 0.90 -11.74 -8.40
C LEU A 10 1.92 -12.59 -7.63
N ASN A 11 2.42 -13.66 -8.26
CA ASN A 11 3.47 -14.52 -7.72
C ASN A 11 4.88 -13.97 -7.93
N SER A 12 5.03 -12.78 -8.53
CA SER A 12 6.35 -12.15 -8.71
C SER A 12 6.96 -11.65 -7.39
N ASN A 13 6.18 -11.67 -6.29
CA ASN A 13 6.57 -11.23 -4.96
C ASN A 13 6.22 -12.27 -3.89
N CYS A 14 7.06 -12.40 -2.86
CA CYS A 14 6.72 -13.05 -1.60
C CYS A 14 6.67 -12.00 -0.49
N SER A 15 5.56 -11.89 0.22
CA SER A 15 5.42 -11.02 1.40
C SER A 15 4.78 -11.81 2.53
N LYS A 16 5.49 -11.90 3.66
CA LYS A 16 5.04 -12.51 4.92
C LYS A 16 4.68 -11.37 5.89
N CYS A 17 3.51 -11.45 6.52
CA CYS A 17 2.90 -10.38 7.33
C CYS A 17 3.53 -10.25 8.73
N GLU A 18 4.16 -9.10 9.05
CA GLU A 18 3.83 -8.10 10.10
C GLU A 18 4.88 -6.94 10.08
N GLY A 19 4.46 -5.65 10.07
CA GLY A 19 5.34 -4.46 10.20
C GLY A 19 5.53 -3.54 8.98
N VAL A 20 6.52 -2.62 9.04
CA VAL A 20 6.98 -1.82 7.89
C VAL A 20 7.78 -2.74 6.97
N PHE A 21 7.25 -3.05 5.80
CA PHE A 21 7.91 -3.98 4.87
C PHE A 21 8.67 -3.23 3.77
N SER A 22 9.89 -3.68 3.51
CA SER A 22 10.61 -3.40 2.27
C SER A 22 10.43 -4.59 1.31
N VAL A 23 9.68 -4.42 0.22
CA VAL A 23 9.60 -5.44 -0.84
C VAL A 23 10.78 -5.26 -1.79
N ARG A 24 11.65 -6.26 -1.90
CA ARG A 24 12.73 -6.29 -2.90
C ARG A 24 12.21 -7.00 -4.14
N GLN A 25 11.69 -6.23 -5.09
CA GLN A 25 11.12 -6.74 -6.34
C GLN A 25 12.20 -6.94 -7.41
N THR A 26 12.23 -8.11 -8.07
CA THR A 26 13.20 -8.44 -9.13
C THR A 26 13.04 -7.59 -10.39
N TYR A 27 11.87 -6.98 -10.59
CA TYR A 27 11.57 -6.14 -11.78
C TYR A 27 11.84 -4.66 -11.56
N ILE A 28 11.92 -4.21 -10.29
CA ILE A 28 11.90 -2.80 -9.94
C ILE A 28 12.88 -2.60 -8.79
N ASN A 29 14.01 -1.99 -9.12
CA ASN A 29 15.13 -1.77 -8.23
C ASN A 29 14.87 -0.57 -7.28
N SER A 30 13.65 -0.44 -6.76
CA SER A 30 13.25 0.66 -5.87
C SER A 30 12.56 0.13 -4.62
N LEU A 31 12.99 0.62 -3.47
CA LEU A 31 12.29 0.43 -2.21
C LEU A 31 10.88 1.03 -2.32
N VAL A 32 9.89 0.26 -1.87
CA VAL A 32 8.51 0.71 -1.72
C VAL A 32 8.03 0.30 -0.33
N PHE A 33 7.20 1.15 0.25
CA PHE A 33 6.63 0.98 1.57
C PHE A 33 5.13 0.78 1.47
N PHE A 34 4.58 0.06 2.43
CA PHE A 34 3.15 -0.20 2.53
C PHE A 34 2.65 0.15 3.94
N LYS A 35 1.47 0.75 4.03
CA LYS A 35 0.75 0.95 5.30
C LYS A 35 -0.68 0.46 5.17
N HIS A 36 -1.12 -0.29 6.18
CA HIS A 36 -2.49 -0.77 6.31
C HIS A 36 -3.26 0.13 7.28
N TYR A 37 -4.47 0.52 6.89
CA TYR A 37 -5.45 1.18 7.73
C TYR A 37 -6.65 0.26 7.83
N THR A 38 -7.05 -0.06 9.05
CA THR A 38 -8.33 -0.72 9.30
C THR A 38 -9.41 0.36 9.23
N PHE A 39 -10.32 0.24 8.27
CA PHE A 39 -11.42 1.16 8.05
C PHE A 39 -12.71 0.38 8.28
N GLU A 40 -13.42 0.66 9.36
CA GLU A 40 -14.48 -0.23 9.87
C GLU A 40 -13.94 -1.65 10.19
N SER A 41 -14.69 -2.49 10.90
CA SER A 41 -14.13 -3.77 11.40
C SER A 41 -13.70 -4.72 10.29
N ASP A 42 -14.27 -4.56 9.09
CA ASP A 42 -14.22 -5.57 8.03
C ASP A 42 -13.49 -5.09 6.78
N TYR A 43 -13.06 -3.82 6.70
CA TYR A 43 -12.30 -3.30 5.56
C TYR A 43 -10.87 -2.92 5.93
N VAL A 44 -9.95 -3.23 5.00
CA VAL A 44 -8.55 -2.86 5.09
C VAL A 44 -8.17 -2.03 3.87
N ILE A 45 -7.71 -0.81 4.11
CA ILE A 45 -7.14 0.07 3.10
C ILE A 45 -5.63 -0.09 3.14
N THR A 46 -5.02 -0.33 1.97
CA THR A 46 -3.55 -0.44 1.86
C THR A 46 -3.01 0.64 0.94
N ALA A 47 -2.11 1.46 1.46
CA ALA A 47 -1.38 2.47 0.69
C ALA A 47 0.01 1.95 0.30
N CYS A 48 0.50 2.35 -0.88
CA CYS A 48 1.84 2.01 -1.38
C CYS A 48 2.59 3.25 -1.87
N ALA A 49 3.65 3.63 -1.16
CA ALA A 49 4.45 4.83 -1.41
C ALA A 49 5.95 4.49 -1.63
N ARG A 50 6.73 5.50 -2.04
CA ARG A 50 8.19 5.37 -2.22
C ARG A 50 8.97 5.71 -0.95
N ASP A 51 8.31 6.35 0.00
CA ASP A 51 8.78 6.70 1.32
C ASP A 51 7.81 6.16 2.38
N ASP A 52 8.21 6.21 3.64
CA ASP A 52 7.44 5.74 4.79
C ASP A 52 6.64 6.85 5.49
N SER A 53 6.53 8.04 4.88
CA SER A 53 5.87 9.22 5.45
C SER A 53 4.33 9.16 5.32
N PHE A 54 3.74 8.09 5.83
CA PHE A 54 2.29 7.91 5.80
C PHE A 54 1.60 8.63 6.97
N PRO A 55 0.46 9.31 6.74
CA PRO A 55 -0.32 9.91 7.82
C PRO A 55 -0.84 8.84 8.79
N ASP A 56 -1.06 9.20 10.05
CA ASP A 56 -1.57 8.25 11.05
C ASP A 56 -3.07 7.98 10.93
N LYS A 57 -3.80 8.90 10.31
CA LYS A 57 -5.25 8.83 10.15
C LYS A 57 -5.63 9.17 8.71
N LEU A 58 -6.73 8.57 8.26
CA LEU A 58 -7.37 8.92 7.00
C LEU A 58 -8.36 10.07 7.24
N GLU A 59 -8.40 11.01 6.32
CA GLU A 59 -9.42 12.05 6.28
C GLU A 59 -10.58 11.56 5.42
N ILE A 60 -11.78 11.54 5.99
CA ILE A 60 -13.00 11.17 5.30
C ILE A 60 -13.66 12.45 4.83
N VAL A 61 -13.78 12.63 3.52
CA VAL A 61 -14.45 13.78 2.92
C VAL A 61 -15.87 13.37 2.56
N GLU A 62 -16.86 14.01 3.18
CA GLU A 62 -18.27 13.78 2.85
C GLU A 62 -18.64 14.47 1.53
N PHE A 63 -19.48 13.81 0.73
CA PHE A 63 -19.92 14.36 -0.55
C PHE A 63 -20.66 15.70 -0.43
N SER A 64 -21.29 15.97 0.71
CA SER A 64 -21.96 17.23 1.06
C SER A 64 -21.04 18.45 1.13
N SER A 65 -19.72 18.23 1.19
CA SER A 65 -18.70 19.26 1.37
C SER A 65 -17.96 19.65 0.09
N LEU A 66 -18.36 19.09 -1.06
CA LEU A 66 -17.87 19.38 -2.41
C LEU A 66 -18.84 20.29 -3.18
#